data_AF-A0A090W564-F1
#
_entry.id   AF-A0A090W564-F1
#
_cell.length_a   1.000
_cell.length_b   1.000
_cell.length_c   1.000
_cell.angle_alpha   90.00
_cell.angle_beta   90.00
_cell.angle_gamma   90.00
#
_symmetry.space_group_name_H-M   'P 1'
#
loop_
_entity.id
_entity.type
_entity.pdbx_description
1 polymer ?
#
loop_
_entity_poly.entity_id
_entity_poly.type
_entity_poly.pdbx_seq_one_letter_code
_entity_poly.pdbx_strand_id
1 'polypeptide(L)' 'MEKQCLECGDKIVGRIDKKFCSDGCRNAYNNRVNKDSKNLIRNTNNRLRKNYRILEQLNPNKKPQFLEQS' A
#
# COMPACT_ATOMS: atom_id res chain seq x y z
N MET A 1 7.29 -0.62 35.22
CA MET A 1 6.51 -0.97 34.01
C MET A 1 7.45 -1.65 33.04
N GLU A 2 7.15 -2.89 32.64
CA GLU A 2 7.99 -3.60 31.67
C GLU A 2 7.69 -3.09 30.25
N LYS A 3 8.73 -2.79 29.46
CA LYS A 3 8.52 -2.40 28.05
C LYS A 3 8.17 -3.64 27.24
N GLN A 4 7.05 -3.56 26.53
CA GLN A 4 6.54 -4.62 25.66
C GLN A 4 6.78 -4.28 24.19
N CYS A 5 6.95 -5.31 23.37
CA CYS A 5 7.07 -5.16 21.94
C CYS A 5 5.77 -4.63 21.33
N LEU A 6 5.87 -3.62 20.47
CA LEU A 6 4.71 -3.03 19.78
C LEU A 6 4.01 -3.98 18.80
N GLU A 7 4.61 -5.13 18.47
CA GLU A 7 4.03 -6.10 17.54
C GLU A 7 3.56 -7.39 18.23
N CYS A 8 4.42 -8.06 19.00
CA CYS A 8 4.07 -9.34 19.65
C CYS A 8 3.70 -9.22 21.13
N GLY A 9 3.87 -8.05 21.76
CA GLY A 9 3.63 -7.88 23.20
C GLY A 9 4.69 -8.49 24.12
N ASP A 10 5.69 -9.21 23.58
CA ASP A 10 6.75 -9.81 24.39
C ASP A 10 7.59 -8.77 25.13
N LYS A 11 8.13 -9.17 26.28
CA LYS A 11 9.03 -8.36 27.07
C LYS A 11 10.28 -8.00 26.26
N ILE A 12 10.57 -6.70 26.19
CA ILE A 12 11.79 -6.20 25.57
C ILE A 12 12.91 -6.27 26.59
N VAL A 13 13.99 -6.96 26.23
CA VAL A 13 15.23 -7.02 27.01
C VAL A 13 16.34 -6.28 26.26
N GLY A 14 17.16 -5.53 27.00
CA GLY A 14 18.28 -4.76 26.46
C GLY A 14 18.04 -3.25 26.53
N ARG A 15 18.42 -2.51 25.48
CA ARG A 15 18.44 -1.05 25.51
C ARG A 15 17.09 -0.43 25.91
N ILE A 16 17.17 0.67 26.66
CA ILE A 16 16.00 1.40 27.15
C ILE A 16 15.08 1.91 26.03
N ASP A 17 15.60 2.24 24.86
CA ASP A 17 14.84 2.81 23.75
C ASP A 17 14.31 1.77 22.75
N LYS A 18 14.57 0.48 23.00
CA LYS A 18 14.15 -0.61 22.12
C LYS A 18 12.62 -0.71 22.09
N LYS A 19 12.04 -0.63 20.90
CA LYS A 19 10.57 -0.68 20.63
C LYS A 19 10.07 -2.05 20.16
N PHE A 20 10.96 -2.90 19.65
CA PHE A 20 10.65 -4.21 19.08
C PHE A 20 11.58 -5.26 19.66
N CYS A 21 11.08 -6.46 19.97
CA CYS A 21 11.90 -7.55 20.51
C CYS A 21 12.95 -8.04 19.49
N SER A 22 12.60 -8.02 18.19
CA SER A 22 13.41 -8.48 17.06
C SER A 22 13.18 -7.63 15.81
N ASP A 23 14.08 -7.76 14.83
CA ASP A 23 13.92 -7.16 13.50
C ASP A 23 12.71 -7.73 12.76
N GLY A 24 12.35 -9.00 13.02
CA GLY A 24 11.14 -9.63 12.49
C GLY A 24 9.87 -8.90 12.93
N CYS A 25 9.75 -8.59 14.23
CA CYS A 25 8.62 -7.82 14.76
C CYS A 25 8.57 -6.39 14.21
N ARG A 26 9.71 -5.75 13.98
CA ARG A 26 9.75 -4.43 13.33
C ARG A 26 9.18 -4.51 11.90
N ASN A 27 9.60 -5.51 11.13
CA ASN A 27 9.13 -5.69 9.76
C ASN A 27 7.66 -6.05 9.70
N ALA A 28 7.18 -6.94 10.58
CA ALA A 28 5.77 -7.29 10.68
C ALA A 28 4.90 -6.08 11.03
N TYR A 29 5.31 -5.28 12.01
CA TYR A 29 4.65 -4.03 12.36
C TYR A 29 4.55 -3.07 11.17
N ASN A 30 5.67 -2.85 10.47
CA ASN A 30 5.70 -1.99 9.29
C ASN A 30 4.82 -2.53 8.15
N ASN A 31 4.78 -3.85 7.94
CA ASN A 31 3.92 -4.47 6.94
C ASN A 31 2.43 -4.33 7.30
N ARG A 32 2.09 -4.46 8.58
CA ARG A 32 0.73 -4.27 9.11
C ARG A 32 0.25 -2.84 8.93
N VAL A 33 1.06 -1.86 9.33
CA VAL A 33 0.75 -0.43 9.20
C VAL A 33 0.57 -0.01 7.74
N ASN A 34 1.39 -0.54 6.84
CA ASN A 34 1.35 -0.16 5.42
C ASN A 34 0.36 -1.00 4.58
N LYS A 35 -0.38 -1.93 5.18
CA LYS A 35 -1.24 -2.87 4.45
C LYS A 35 -2.36 -2.15 3.69
N ASP A 36 -3.10 -1.29 4.37
CA ASP A 36 -4.29 -0.66 3.79
C ASP A 36 -3.93 0.36 2.71
N SER A 37 -2.89 1.17 2.95
CA SER A 37 -2.37 2.13 1.96
C SER A 37 -1.86 1.43 0.69
N LYS A 38 -1.08 0.35 0.83
CA LYS A 38 -0.57 -0.41 -0.32
C LYS A 38 -1.69 -1.11 -1.10
N ASN A 39 -2.72 -1.60 -0.41
CA ASN A 39 -3.87 -2.23 -1.05
C ASN A 39 -4.72 -1.23 -1.84
N LEU A 40 -4.97 -0.04 -1.28
CA LEU A 40 -5.70 1.03 -1.97
C LEU A 40 -4.99 1.43 -3.27
N ILE A 41 -3.69 1.71 -3.21
CA ILE A 41 -2.89 2.07 -4.38
C ILE A 41 -2.93 0.96 -5.45
N ARG A 42 -2.75 -0.30 -5.04
CA ARG A 42 -2.81 -1.45 -5.95
C ARG A 42 -4.16 -1.56 -6.64
N ASN A 43 -5.25 -1.43 -5.89
CA ASN A 43 -6.61 -1.50 -6.43
C ASN A 43 -6.91 -0.35 -7.38
N THR A 44 -6.51 0.87 -7.05
CA THR A 44 -6.63 2.04 -7.93
C THR A 44 -5.88 1.82 -9.24
N ASN A 45 -4.61 1.38 -9.18
CA ASN A 45 -3.81 1.11 -10.37
C ASN A 45 -4.39 -0.02 -11.23
N ASN A 46 -4.95 -1.06 -10.61
CA ASN A 46 -5.64 -2.14 -11.33
C ASN A 46 -6.89 -1.63 -12.05
N ARG A 47 -7.69 -0.77 -11.39
CA ARG A 47 -8.88 -0.14 -12.00
C ARG A 47 -8.49 0.76 -13.17
N LEU A 48 -7.50 1.63 -12.99
CA LEU A 48 -7.00 2.53 -14.04
C LEU A 48 -6.50 1.75 -15.26
N ARG A 49 -5.71 0.68 -15.06
CA ARG A 49 -5.25 -0.17 -16.17
C ARG A 49 -6.40 -0.86 -16.89
N LYS A 50 -7.42 -1.33 -16.17
CA LYS A 50 -8.61 -1.93 -16.78
C LYS A 50 -9.37 -0.90 -17.61
N ASN A 51 -9.58 0.30 -17.07
CA ASN A 51 -10.25 1.39 -17.78
C ASN A 51 -9.48 1.77 -19.04
N TYR A 52 -8.15 1.90 -18.95
CA TYR A 52 -7.31 2.21 -20.10
C TYR A 52 -7.46 1.18 -21.22
N ARG A 53 -7.42 -0.12 -20.91
CA ARG A 53 -7.62 -1.19 -21.90
C ARG A 53 -8.99 -1.15 -22.55
N ILE A 54 -10.05 -0.87 -21.79
CA ILE A 54 -11.41 -0.76 -22.32
C ILE A 54 -11.50 0.44 -23.27
N LEU A 55 -10.98 1.60 -22.86
CA LEU A 55 -10.97 2.81 -23.69
C LEU A 55 -10.17 2.61 -24.98
N GLU A 56 -9.05 1.90 -24.91
CA GLU A 56 -8.23 1.55 -26.09
C GLU A 56 -8.99 0.63 -27.05
N GLN A 57 -9.69 -0.38 -26.54
CA GLN A 57 -10.53 -1.27 -27.37
C GLN A 57 -11.70 -0.55 -28.02
N LEU A 58 -12.32 0.40 -27.32
CA LEU A 58 -13.44 1.19 -27.83
C LEU A 58 -13.00 2.31 -28.78
N ASN A 59 -11.70 2.65 -28.82
CA ASN A 59 -11.15 3.66 -29.72
C ASN A 59 -10.06 3.08 -30.64
N PRO A 60 -10.40 2.12 -31.52
CA PRO A 60 -9.43 1.45 -32.40
C PRO A 60 -8.72 2.41 -33.38
N ASN A 61 -9.36 3.54 -33.70
CA ASN A 61 -8.83 4.55 -34.62
C ASN A 61 -8.05 5.68 -33.92
N LYS A 62 -7.82 5.57 -32.60
CA LYS A 62 -7.10 6.55 -31.76
C LYS A 62 -7.53 8.00 -32.04
N LYS A 63 -8.82 8.24 -32.30
CA LYS A 63 -9.30 9.60 -32.53
C LYS A 63 -9.23 10.35 -31.19
N PRO A 64 -8.48 11.45 -31.06
CA PRO A 64 -8.53 12.25 -29.84
C PRO A 64 -9.95 12.79 -29.67
N GLN A 65 -10.54 12.59 -28.49
CA GLN A 65 -11.94 12.98 -28.23
C GLN A 65 -12.10 14.48 -27.92
N PHE A 66 -11.07 15.27 -28.18
CA PHE A 66 -11.12 16.72 -28.13
C PHE A 66 -11.13 17.23 -29.56
N LEU A 67 -12.28 17.77 -29.97
CA LEU A 67 -12.53 18.79 -31.00
C LEU A 67 -13.93 18.55 -31.54
N GLU A 68 -14.94 18.98 -30.77
CA GLU A 68 -16.21 19.53 -31.25
C GLU A 68 -17.07 19.84 -30.00
N GLN A 69 -16.71 20.94 -29.32
CA GLN A 69 -17.71 21.72 -28.61
C GLN A 69 -18.02 22.90 -29.54
N SER A 70 -19.10 22.75 -30.31
CA SER A 70 -19.79 23.85 -31.01
C SER A 70 -20.79 24.49 -30.07
#